data_AF-A0A7G3ZBY9-F1
#
_entry.id   AF-A0A7G3ZBY9-F1
#
_cell.length_a   1.000
_cell.length_b   1.000
_cell.length_c   1.000
_cell.angle_alpha   90.00
_cell.angle_beta   90.00
_cell.angle_gamma   90.00
#
_symmetry.space_group_name_H-M   'P 1'
#
loop_
_entity.id
_entity.type
_entity.pdbx_description
1 polymer ?
#
loop_
_entity_poly.entity_id
_entity_poly.type
_entity_poly.pdbx_seq_one_letter_code
_entity_poly.pdbx_strand_id
1 'polypeptide(L)'
;MVAFSPIASTYGVRVEQLLETPQDFQRYHEKLNRKLQKLRHRCQVVNKDTRKYSANDKYSKISSTDYDKKNKLYGVLMLLHAERNLAMAETLKLKSLQRGKLKSNERKVLATRLKKAVSTADKLVELTRNEKQWITRVQYIAYARLALAEYLLIGKGTKFKDGVAISRNLGLCFATLSHLCDLGVLPTSVFELIQSKYEHSLKQYAGNIISSADLHNFIVNQVKEAQQAGDELSELLVGNGFKSELREVDTDQDASARTIQWRSFAARVHDSQVEQWMKEATQNTSPDVSNYDNALLKWQQALEKQEKRVAYYEDGNEDDDMSSLENEQILLAYIKYETLFTSILRDSYLFEQLWKQWNEMGASTTARITKYKEIERIVASLVKYLGDVMELPGVYSDAELMAHLQLCQLFFRLSLSSGCLGPMYQSKGKFLESLALHVDAYRKLQDALSDFAQISDSVLPAGLLTRDKIDGLQALIKRGWSSVLVLAEHEKSLHATPRGPYSPSLIDMIGSRNIKPSDVNLKNLFPMRPQIRPVQGKPTLFDLAFNYVNYEAEEPQPTERAAAELSFSQDTEQEQTASKKRGFLGLFGR
;
A
#
# COMPACT_ATOMS: atom_id res chain seq x y z
N MET A 1 20.87 -42.17 -3.95
CA MET A 1 19.40 -42.33 -4.08
C MET A 1 18.75 -41.06 -3.54
N VAL A 2 17.61 -40.61 -4.08
CA VAL A 2 16.88 -39.47 -3.50
C VAL A 2 16.25 -39.92 -2.17
N ALA A 3 16.64 -39.28 -1.06
CA ALA A 3 16.07 -39.57 0.24
C ALA A 3 14.60 -39.09 0.32
N PHE A 4 13.73 -39.87 0.95
CA PHE A 4 12.39 -39.37 1.26
C PHE A 4 12.47 -38.30 2.34
N SER A 5 11.78 -37.17 2.13
CA SER A 5 11.79 -35.99 3.00
C SER A 5 10.41 -35.82 3.66
N PRO A 6 10.16 -36.43 4.84
CA PRO A 6 8.91 -36.30 5.58
C PRO A 6 8.41 -34.86 5.75
N ILE A 7 9.32 -33.92 6.03
CA ILE A 7 8.99 -32.51 6.32
C ILE A 7 8.63 -31.77 5.03
N ALA A 8 9.37 -31.98 3.93
CA ALA A 8 8.93 -31.47 2.62
C ALA A 8 7.56 -32.06 2.23
N SER A 9 7.33 -33.37 2.45
CA SER A 9 6.07 -34.04 2.11
C SER A 9 4.84 -33.64 2.94
N THR A 10 5.05 -32.82 3.98
CA THR A 10 4.02 -32.28 4.89
C THR A 10 4.06 -30.75 4.90
N TYR A 11 5.01 -30.14 5.62
CA TYR A 11 5.17 -28.68 5.70
C TYR A 11 5.57 -28.05 4.36
N GLY A 12 6.42 -28.68 3.56
CA GLY A 12 6.75 -28.20 2.21
C GLY A 12 5.51 -28.11 1.32
N VAL A 13 4.64 -29.12 1.35
CA VAL A 13 3.34 -29.11 0.65
C VAL A 13 2.40 -27.99 1.13
N ARG A 14 2.61 -27.42 2.33
CA ARG A 14 1.88 -26.23 2.80
C ARG A 14 2.43 -24.94 2.18
N VAL A 15 3.76 -24.84 2.02
CA VAL A 15 4.43 -23.74 1.29
C VAL A 15 4.04 -23.78 -0.19
N GLU A 16 4.20 -24.93 -0.84
CA GLU A 16 3.85 -25.14 -2.27
C GLU A 16 2.40 -24.80 -2.63
N GLN A 17 1.48 -24.87 -1.65
CA GLN A 17 0.05 -24.60 -1.85
C GLN A 17 -0.41 -23.28 -1.19
N LEU A 18 0.52 -22.47 -0.66
CA LEU A 18 0.26 -21.18 0.00
C LEU A 18 -0.93 -21.26 0.97
N LEU A 19 -0.88 -22.23 1.89
CA LEU A 19 -1.98 -22.51 2.81
C LEU A 19 -2.05 -21.45 3.92
N GLU A 20 -2.77 -20.36 3.66
CA GLU A 20 -2.97 -19.26 4.61
C GLU A 20 -4.35 -19.30 5.27
N THR A 21 -5.42 -19.53 4.50
CA THR A 21 -6.79 -19.40 5.00
C THR A 21 -7.31 -20.70 5.64
N PRO A 22 -8.29 -20.63 6.56
CA PRO A 22 -8.94 -21.83 7.09
C PRO A 22 -9.73 -22.61 6.03
N GLN A 23 -10.11 -21.99 4.91
CA GLN A 23 -10.72 -22.64 3.76
C GLN A 23 -9.69 -23.51 3.03
N ASP A 24 -8.44 -23.07 2.92
CA ASP A 24 -7.38 -23.81 2.24
C ASP A 24 -6.83 -24.95 3.11
N PHE A 25 -6.70 -24.75 4.43
CA PHE A 25 -6.45 -25.87 5.35
C PHE A 25 -7.60 -26.91 5.36
N GLN A 26 -8.85 -26.48 5.18
CA GLN A 26 -9.98 -27.41 5.04
C GLN A 26 -9.90 -28.20 3.72
N ARG A 27 -9.62 -27.54 2.59
CA ARG A 27 -9.36 -28.18 1.29
C ARG A 27 -8.17 -29.15 1.35
N TYR A 28 -7.08 -28.76 2.01
CA TYR A 28 -5.89 -29.58 2.23
C TYR A 28 -6.21 -30.81 3.10
N HIS A 29 -6.96 -30.65 4.19
CA HIS A 29 -7.48 -31.76 4.99
C HIS A 29 -8.32 -32.74 4.15
N GLU A 30 -9.15 -32.26 3.21
CA GLU A 30 -9.88 -33.13 2.28
C GLU A 30 -8.96 -33.84 1.27
N LYS A 31 -7.98 -33.14 0.67
CA LYS A 31 -6.93 -33.74 -0.18
C LYS A 31 -6.20 -34.87 0.58
N LEU A 32 -5.82 -34.64 1.84
CA LEU A 32 -5.17 -35.62 2.71
C LEU A 32 -6.06 -36.83 3.00
N ASN A 33 -7.36 -36.66 3.24
CA ASN A 33 -8.27 -37.80 3.42
C ASN A 33 -8.33 -38.68 2.15
N ARG A 34 -8.42 -38.08 0.95
CA ARG A 34 -8.39 -38.80 -0.33
C ARG A 34 -7.05 -39.51 -0.56
N LYS A 35 -5.92 -38.86 -0.24
CA LYS A 35 -4.55 -39.43 -0.31
C LYS A 35 -4.39 -40.61 0.66
N LEU A 36 -4.87 -40.49 1.90
CA LEU A 36 -4.87 -41.56 2.90
C LEU A 36 -5.73 -42.76 2.51
N GLN A 37 -6.91 -42.55 1.91
CA GLN A 37 -7.73 -43.66 1.39
C GLN A 37 -6.94 -44.45 0.34
N LYS A 38 -6.38 -43.77 -0.68
CA LYS A 38 -5.55 -44.40 -1.71
C LYS A 38 -4.33 -45.14 -1.12
N LEU A 39 -3.68 -44.58 -0.10
CA LEU A 39 -2.57 -45.25 0.60
C LEU A 39 -3.01 -46.47 1.40
N ARG A 40 -4.16 -46.45 2.10
CA ARG A 40 -4.68 -47.65 2.79
C ARG A 40 -4.95 -48.80 1.82
N HIS A 41 -5.46 -48.51 0.62
CA HIS A 41 -5.62 -49.53 -0.44
C HIS A 41 -4.26 -50.07 -0.90
N ARG A 42 -3.29 -49.21 -1.25
CA ARG A 42 -1.94 -49.62 -1.68
C ARG A 42 -1.20 -50.46 -0.63
N CYS A 43 -1.30 -50.07 0.64
CA CYS A 43 -0.67 -50.77 1.77
C CYS A 43 -1.51 -51.94 2.32
N GLN A 44 -2.63 -52.30 1.67
CA GLN A 44 -3.55 -53.40 2.00
C GLN A 44 -4.15 -53.37 3.42
N VAL A 45 -4.26 -52.17 4.00
CA VAL A 45 -4.74 -51.90 5.37
C VAL A 45 -6.24 -51.59 5.42
N VAL A 46 -6.96 -51.71 4.30
CA VAL A 46 -8.42 -51.52 4.27
C VAL A 46 -9.11 -52.71 4.91
N ASN A 47 -9.80 -52.45 6.01
CA ASN A 47 -10.78 -53.40 6.56
C ASN A 47 -12.11 -53.24 5.81
N LYS A 48 -12.67 -54.34 5.28
CA LYS A 48 -13.99 -54.39 4.65
C LYS A 48 -15.10 -54.85 5.62
N ASP A 49 -14.74 -55.49 6.73
CA ASP A 49 -15.67 -55.98 7.73
C ASP A 49 -16.05 -54.84 8.69
N THR A 50 -17.23 -54.27 8.46
CA THR A 50 -17.83 -53.23 9.30
C THR A 50 -18.40 -53.76 10.61
N ARG A 51 -18.68 -55.07 10.72
CA ARG A 51 -19.32 -55.70 11.89
C ARG A 51 -18.30 -56.09 12.97
N LYS A 52 -17.07 -56.46 12.58
CA LYS A 52 -15.95 -56.73 13.51
C LYS A 52 -14.75 -55.80 13.25
N TYR A 53 -15.02 -54.51 13.01
CA TYR A 53 -14.00 -53.54 12.56
C TYR A 53 -12.74 -53.50 13.45
N SER A 54 -12.91 -53.56 14.77
CA SER A 54 -11.80 -53.49 15.75
C SER A 54 -10.94 -54.75 15.77
N ALA A 55 -11.55 -55.94 15.80
CA ALA A 55 -10.82 -57.22 15.78
C ALA A 55 -10.01 -57.37 14.48
N ASN A 56 -10.61 -56.98 13.36
CA ASN A 56 -10.03 -57.05 12.03
C ASN A 56 -9.23 -55.79 11.61
N ASP A 57 -8.96 -54.85 12.53
CA ASP A 57 -8.10 -53.72 12.23
C ASP A 57 -6.66 -54.19 11.96
N LYS A 58 -6.12 -53.72 10.83
CA LYS A 58 -4.73 -53.93 10.40
C LYS A 58 -3.86 -52.72 10.66
N TYR A 59 -4.43 -51.52 10.86
CA TYR A 59 -3.68 -50.27 10.98
C TYR A 59 -2.97 -50.13 12.33
N SER A 60 -3.65 -50.48 13.43
CA SER A 60 -3.05 -50.49 14.77
C SER A 60 -1.99 -51.58 14.98
N LYS A 61 -1.88 -52.56 14.07
CA LYS A 61 -1.02 -53.74 14.17
C LYS A 61 0.20 -53.71 13.24
N ILE A 62 0.47 -52.59 12.57
CA ILE A 62 1.64 -52.43 11.69
C ILE A 62 2.90 -52.36 12.56
N SER A 63 3.87 -53.25 12.33
CA SER A 63 5.16 -53.29 13.03
C SER A 63 6.29 -52.65 12.23
N SER A 64 7.42 -52.34 12.88
CA SER A 64 8.65 -51.94 12.19
C SER A 64 9.12 -52.99 11.17
N THR A 65 8.88 -54.28 11.45
CA THR A 65 9.20 -55.35 10.50
C THR A 65 8.35 -55.29 9.21
N ASP A 66 7.13 -54.75 9.26
CA ASP A 66 6.32 -54.50 8.07
C ASP A 66 6.82 -53.29 7.27
N TYR A 67 7.28 -52.24 7.96
CA TYR A 67 7.90 -51.06 7.35
C TYR A 67 9.15 -51.43 6.55
N ASP A 68 10.01 -52.30 7.11
CA ASP A 68 11.25 -52.72 6.46
C ASP A 68 11.07 -53.83 5.41
N LYS A 69 10.30 -54.89 5.72
CA LYS A 69 10.21 -56.08 4.86
C LYS A 69 9.13 -55.99 3.77
N LYS A 70 8.08 -55.17 3.96
CA LYS A 70 6.95 -55.09 3.01
C LYS A 70 6.91 -53.77 2.26
N ASN A 71 6.82 -52.62 2.95
CA ASN A 71 6.72 -51.34 2.25
C ASN A 71 7.01 -50.11 3.14
N LYS A 72 8.00 -49.30 2.75
CA LYS A 72 8.29 -48.00 3.38
C LYS A 72 7.11 -46.99 3.31
N LEU A 73 6.12 -47.21 2.43
CA LEU A 73 4.86 -46.45 2.43
C LEU A 73 4.05 -46.57 3.73
N TYR A 74 4.32 -47.53 4.63
CA TYR A 74 3.70 -47.56 5.96
C TYR A 74 4.07 -46.32 6.79
N GLY A 75 5.31 -45.81 6.69
CA GLY A 75 5.72 -44.57 7.33
C GLY A 75 4.97 -43.36 6.76
N VAL A 76 4.90 -43.25 5.44
CA VAL A 76 4.14 -42.19 4.74
C VAL A 76 2.65 -42.22 5.08
N LEU A 77 2.07 -43.42 5.28
CA LEU A 77 0.68 -43.60 5.70
C LEU A 77 0.42 -43.07 7.13
N MET A 78 1.33 -43.32 8.09
CA MET A 78 1.20 -42.79 9.45
C MET A 78 1.49 -41.28 9.50
N LEU A 79 2.53 -40.81 8.81
CA LEU A 79 2.89 -39.39 8.68
C LEU A 79 1.70 -38.55 8.21
N LEU A 80 1.09 -38.91 7.07
CA LEU A 80 -0.05 -38.18 6.53
C LEU A 80 -1.31 -38.32 7.39
N HIS A 81 -1.38 -39.33 8.26
CA HIS A 81 -2.48 -39.50 9.21
C HIS A 81 -2.33 -38.57 10.43
N ALA A 82 -1.10 -38.36 10.92
CA ALA A 82 -0.81 -37.29 11.87
C ALA A 82 -1.08 -35.92 11.24
N GLU A 83 -0.56 -35.67 10.03
CA GLU A 83 -0.68 -34.39 9.32
C GLU A 83 -2.14 -34.00 9.07
N ARG A 84 -3.01 -34.97 8.74
CA ARG A 84 -4.46 -34.74 8.66
C ARG A 84 -5.03 -34.16 9.96
N ASN A 85 -4.61 -34.67 11.12
CA ASN A 85 -5.10 -34.15 12.40
C ASN A 85 -4.52 -32.76 12.71
N LEU A 86 -3.29 -32.45 12.28
CA LEU A 86 -2.70 -31.11 12.35
C LEU A 86 -3.43 -30.11 11.44
N ALA A 87 -3.71 -30.44 10.17
CA ALA A 87 -4.46 -29.58 9.25
C ALA A 87 -5.87 -29.24 9.77
N MET A 88 -6.54 -30.19 10.41
CA MET A 88 -7.82 -29.95 11.09
C MET A 88 -7.68 -29.09 12.36
N ALA A 89 -6.57 -29.20 13.09
CA ALA A 89 -6.26 -28.33 14.22
C ALA A 89 -6.02 -26.88 13.74
N GLU A 90 -5.23 -26.69 12.69
CA GLU A 90 -4.93 -25.38 12.11
C GLU A 90 -6.19 -24.68 11.57
N THR A 91 -7.05 -25.43 10.89
CA THR A 91 -8.38 -24.97 10.46
C THR A 91 -9.19 -24.37 11.62
N LEU A 92 -9.11 -24.95 12.83
CA LEU A 92 -9.81 -24.44 14.01
C LEU A 92 -9.10 -23.22 14.63
N LYS A 93 -7.76 -23.17 14.62
CA LYS A 93 -7.00 -22.00 15.07
C LYS A 93 -7.30 -20.77 14.20
N LEU A 94 -7.16 -20.90 12.89
CA LEU A 94 -7.40 -19.81 11.93
C LEU A 94 -8.86 -19.32 12.01
N LYS A 95 -9.83 -20.23 12.11
CA LYS A 95 -11.23 -19.85 12.40
C LYS A 95 -11.38 -19.15 13.76
N SER A 96 -10.59 -19.48 14.79
CA SER A 96 -10.63 -18.75 16.06
C SER A 96 -10.04 -17.34 16.00
N LEU A 97 -8.94 -17.15 15.25
CA LEU A 97 -8.33 -15.83 14.99
C LEU A 97 -9.31 -14.92 14.24
N GLN A 98 -9.90 -15.40 13.14
CA GLN A 98 -10.93 -14.67 12.37
C GLN A 98 -12.19 -14.26 13.15
N ARG A 99 -12.39 -14.78 14.37
CA ARG A 99 -13.54 -14.47 15.23
C ARG A 99 -13.14 -13.88 16.59
N GLY A 100 -11.85 -13.61 16.81
CA GLY A 100 -11.28 -13.17 18.09
C GLY A 100 -11.41 -14.17 19.26
N LYS A 101 -12.01 -15.35 19.05
CA LYS A 101 -12.23 -16.36 20.11
C LYS A 101 -12.42 -17.78 19.60
N LEU A 102 -11.89 -18.74 20.36
CA LEU A 102 -12.05 -20.18 20.16
C LEU A 102 -13.26 -20.69 20.96
N LYS A 103 -14.26 -21.30 20.31
CA LYS A 103 -15.45 -21.82 21.00
C LYS A 103 -15.10 -23.00 21.90
N SER A 104 -15.80 -23.18 23.02
CA SER A 104 -15.55 -24.29 23.97
C SER A 104 -15.57 -25.68 23.32
N ASN A 105 -16.53 -25.93 22.43
CA ASN A 105 -16.62 -27.21 21.70
C ASN A 105 -15.45 -27.38 20.71
N GLU A 106 -15.04 -26.30 20.03
CA GLU A 106 -13.88 -26.31 19.13
C GLU A 106 -12.57 -26.54 19.90
N ARG A 107 -12.43 -25.98 21.10
CA ARG A 107 -11.29 -26.21 22.01
C ARG A 107 -11.16 -27.69 22.39
N LYS A 108 -12.27 -28.36 22.72
CA LYS A 108 -12.31 -29.81 22.98
C LYS A 108 -11.88 -30.63 21.76
N VAL A 109 -12.34 -30.25 20.56
CA VAL A 109 -11.94 -30.92 19.30
C VAL A 109 -10.47 -30.68 18.99
N LEU A 110 -9.98 -29.44 19.12
CA LEU A 110 -8.60 -29.03 18.88
C LEU A 110 -7.62 -29.83 19.74
N ALA A 111 -7.83 -29.86 21.06
CA ALA A 111 -7.05 -30.68 21.99
C ALA A 111 -7.09 -32.18 21.62
N THR A 112 -8.25 -32.70 21.25
CA THR A 112 -8.42 -34.10 20.81
C THR A 112 -7.68 -34.40 19.51
N ARG A 113 -7.64 -33.47 18.56
CA ARG A 113 -6.93 -33.63 17.27
C ARG A 113 -5.42 -33.57 17.47
N LEU A 114 -4.92 -32.60 18.25
CA LEU A 114 -3.50 -32.49 18.58
C LEU A 114 -3.00 -33.73 19.35
N LYS A 115 -3.73 -34.19 20.39
CA LYS A 115 -3.38 -35.43 21.12
C LYS A 115 -3.35 -36.67 20.21
N LYS A 116 -4.24 -36.75 19.21
CA LYS A 116 -4.23 -37.82 18.20
C LYS A 116 -3.14 -37.66 17.15
N ALA A 117 -2.69 -36.44 16.84
CA ALA A 117 -1.54 -36.20 15.98
C ALA A 117 -0.26 -36.71 16.65
N VAL A 118 -0.01 -36.31 17.90
CA VAL A 118 1.11 -36.78 18.74
C VAL A 118 1.12 -38.31 18.82
N SER A 119 0.03 -38.92 19.31
CA SER A 119 -0.06 -40.39 19.43
C SER A 119 0.02 -41.17 18.09
N THR A 120 -0.10 -40.49 16.95
CA THR A 120 0.17 -41.09 15.62
C THR A 120 1.62 -40.86 15.17
N ALA A 121 2.24 -39.76 15.60
CA ALA A 121 3.63 -39.43 15.34
C ALA A 121 4.61 -40.21 16.24
N ASP A 122 4.26 -40.45 17.52
CA ASP A 122 5.02 -41.32 18.42
C ASP A 122 5.15 -42.73 17.80
N LYS A 123 4.02 -43.29 17.34
CA LYS A 123 3.95 -44.57 16.64
C LYS A 123 4.67 -44.58 15.29
N LEU A 124 4.78 -43.44 14.62
CA LEU A 124 5.60 -43.29 13.42
C LEU A 124 7.10 -43.35 13.77
N VAL A 125 7.51 -42.77 14.89
CA VAL A 125 8.90 -42.88 15.39
C VAL A 125 9.20 -44.31 15.84
N GLU A 126 8.28 -45.01 16.52
CA GLU A 126 8.42 -46.44 16.83
C GLU A 126 8.53 -47.30 15.55
N LEU A 127 7.61 -47.10 14.60
CA LEU A 127 7.55 -47.83 13.32
C LEU A 127 8.82 -47.69 12.48
N THR A 128 9.42 -46.50 12.49
CA THR A 128 10.55 -46.15 11.62
C THR A 128 11.92 -46.24 12.31
N ARG A 129 11.99 -46.87 13.50
CA ARG A 129 13.23 -46.98 14.31
C ARG A 129 14.41 -47.61 13.57
N ASN A 130 14.15 -48.50 12.62
CA ASN A 130 15.16 -49.19 11.83
C ASN A 130 15.53 -48.45 10.52
N GLU A 131 15.10 -47.20 10.32
CA GLU A 131 15.34 -46.50 9.06
C GLU A 131 16.84 -46.22 8.85
N LYS A 132 17.41 -46.81 7.80
CA LYS A 132 18.83 -46.73 7.47
C LYS A 132 19.23 -45.34 6.97
N GLN A 133 18.31 -44.62 6.32
CA GLN A 133 18.58 -43.27 5.85
C GLN A 133 18.41 -42.26 7.00
N TRP A 134 19.52 -41.86 7.61
CA TRP A 134 19.53 -40.96 8.77
C TRP A 134 18.71 -39.68 8.55
N ILE A 135 18.81 -39.07 7.36
CA ILE A 135 18.04 -37.88 6.97
C ILE A 135 16.53 -38.10 7.13
N THR A 136 16.03 -39.22 6.60
CA THR A 136 14.61 -39.59 6.65
C THR A 136 14.19 -39.92 8.09
N ARG A 137 15.07 -40.57 8.87
CA ARG A 137 14.86 -40.88 10.29
C ARG A 137 14.74 -39.61 11.15
N VAL A 138 15.74 -38.73 11.06
CA VAL A 138 15.81 -37.43 11.72
C VAL A 138 14.58 -36.58 11.42
N GLN A 139 14.16 -36.52 10.16
CA GLN A 139 12.93 -35.81 9.78
C GLN A 139 11.64 -36.39 10.36
N TYR A 140 11.52 -37.72 10.52
CA TYR A 140 10.36 -38.31 11.20
C TYR A 140 10.33 -37.93 12.70
N ILE A 141 11.47 -37.93 13.37
CA ILE A 141 11.58 -37.55 14.79
C ILE A 141 11.28 -36.05 14.95
N ALA A 142 11.89 -35.17 14.14
CA ALA A 142 11.64 -33.74 14.19
C ALA A 142 10.17 -33.39 13.88
N TYR A 143 9.53 -34.06 12.92
CA TYR A 143 8.10 -33.91 12.67
C TYR A 143 7.25 -34.29 13.92
N ALA A 144 7.59 -35.36 14.63
CA ALA A 144 6.91 -35.76 15.85
C ALA A 144 7.07 -34.73 16.98
N ARG A 145 8.26 -34.13 17.12
CA ARG A 145 8.54 -33.07 18.11
C ARG A 145 7.80 -31.77 17.81
N LEU A 146 7.66 -31.38 16.53
CA LEU A 146 6.79 -30.26 16.15
C LEU A 146 5.32 -30.53 16.52
N ALA A 147 4.83 -31.76 16.30
CA ALA A 147 3.46 -32.14 16.71
C ALA A 147 3.28 -32.16 18.24
N LEU A 148 4.31 -32.54 19.00
CA LEU A 148 4.34 -32.51 20.45
C LEU A 148 4.36 -31.07 21.00
N ALA A 149 5.21 -30.19 20.45
CA ALA A 149 5.28 -28.79 20.82
C ALA A 149 3.92 -28.09 20.61
N GLU A 150 3.29 -28.30 19.45
CA GLU A 150 1.91 -27.86 19.16
C GLU A 150 0.88 -28.34 20.19
N TYR A 151 0.97 -29.61 20.60
CA TYR A 151 0.09 -30.14 21.65
C TYR A 151 0.38 -29.52 23.02
N LEU A 152 1.63 -29.30 23.40
CA LEU A 152 1.97 -28.64 24.66
C LEU A 152 1.52 -27.17 24.69
N LEU A 153 1.79 -26.42 23.62
CA LEU A 153 1.42 -25.02 23.44
C LEU A 153 -0.11 -24.82 23.51
N ILE A 154 -0.88 -25.55 22.70
CA ILE A 154 -2.31 -25.23 22.48
C ILE A 154 -3.25 -26.37 22.92
N GLY A 155 -2.84 -27.63 22.81
CA GLY A 155 -3.71 -28.79 23.08
C GLY A 155 -3.81 -29.23 24.55
N LYS A 156 -2.75 -29.07 25.35
CA LYS A 156 -2.65 -29.49 26.76
C LYS A 156 -3.24 -28.39 27.66
N GLY A 157 -4.41 -28.67 28.23
CA GLY A 157 -5.14 -27.74 29.11
C GLY A 157 -4.62 -27.74 30.54
N THR A 158 -3.41 -27.22 30.76
CA THR A 158 -2.81 -26.98 32.09
C THR A 158 -2.72 -25.48 32.39
N LYS A 159 -2.80 -25.08 33.67
CA LYS A 159 -2.67 -23.67 34.09
C LYS A 159 -1.30 -23.09 33.70
N PHE A 160 -0.24 -23.81 34.04
CA PHE A 160 1.12 -23.52 33.60
C PHE A 160 1.48 -24.40 32.40
N LYS A 161 2.32 -23.87 31.53
CA LYS A 161 2.87 -24.59 30.37
C LYS A 161 4.22 -25.19 30.70
N ASP A 162 4.51 -26.29 30.04
CA ASP A 162 5.72 -27.09 30.22
C ASP A 162 6.85 -26.44 29.40
N GLY A 163 7.34 -25.29 29.88
CA GLY A 163 8.24 -24.41 29.13
C GLY A 163 9.51 -25.13 28.68
N VAL A 164 10.15 -25.87 29.59
CA VAL A 164 11.35 -26.68 29.32
C VAL A 164 11.08 -27.73 28.25
N ALA A 165 9.96 -28.46 28.30
CA ALA A 165 9.63 -29.42 27.26
C ALA A 165 9.30 -28.74 25.92
N ILE A 166 8.73 -27.53 25.91
CA ILE A 166 8.44 -26.77 24.69
C ILE A 166 9.74 -26.27 24.04
N SER A 167 10.59 -25.56 24.80
CA SER A 167 11.82 -24.94 24.30
C SER A 167 12.83 -26.00 23.84
N ARG A 168 13.00 -27.10 24.58
CA ARG A 168 13.84 -28.24 24.17
C ARG A 168 13.37 -28.87 22.86
N ASN A 169 12.07 -29.16 22.72
CA ASN A 169 11.55 -29.77 21.49
C ASN A 169 11.69 -28.82 20.29
N LEU A 170 11.39 -27.53 20.45
CA LEU A 170 11.51 -26.55 19.37
C LEU A 170 12.96 -26.26 19.00
N GLY A 171 13.87 -26.10 19.96
CA GLY A 171 15.29 -25.87 19.72
C GLY A 171 15.96 -27.03 18.96
N LEU A 172 15.70 -28.27 19.38
CA LEU A 172 16.19 -29.47 18.68
C LEU A 172 15.60 -29.61 17.27
N CYS A 173 14.34 -29.20 17.06
CA CYS A 173 13.76 -29.09 15.72
C CYS A 173 14.46 -28.01 14.88
N PHE A 174 14.76 -26.84 15.45
CA PHE A 174 15.39 -25.74 14.71
C PHE A 174 16.82 -26.08 14.30
N ALA A 175 17.63 -26.66 15.21
CA ALA A 175 18.96 -27.20 14.87
C ALA A 175 18.89 -28.24 13.75
N THR A 176 17.92 -29.17 13.83
CA THR A 176 17.69 -30.19 12.80
C THR A 176 17.33 -29.59 11.45
N LEU A 177 16.46 -28.58 11.43
CA LEU A 177 15.97 -27.98 10.18
C LEU A 177 17.04 -27.11 9.52
N SER A 178 17.79 -26.31 10.29
CA SER A 178 18.95 -25.56 9.78
C SER A 178 19.94 -26.51 9.10
N HIS A 179 20.41 -27.54 9.82
CA HIS A 179 21.39 -28.50 9.30
C HIS A 179 20.94 -29.20 8.02
N LEU A 180 19.63 -29.47 7.89
CA LEU A 180 19.05 -30.06 6.67
C LEU A 180 18.90 -29.06 5.51
N CYS A 181 18.83 -27.76 5.78
CA CYS A 181 18.93 -26.70 4.78
C CYS A 181 20.40 -26.45 4.37
N ASP A 182 21.33 -26.44 5.34
CA ASP A 182 22.78 -26.29 5.12
C ASP A 182 23.33 -27.43 4.24
N LEU A 183 22.81 -28.65 4.39
CA LEU A 183 23.09 -29.81 3.54
C LEU A 183 22.31 -29.82 2.20
N GLY A 184 21.49 -28.81 1.92
CA GLY A 184 20.69 -28.69 0.67
C GLY A 184 19.55 -29.71 0.51
N VAL A 185 19.11 -30.36 1.61
CA VAL A 185 18.12 -31.46 1.57
C VAL A 185 16.69 -30.98 1.86
N LEU A 186 16.55 -29.81 2.49
CA LEU A 186 15.28 -29.14 2.75
C LEU A 186 15.32 -27.72 2.16
N PRO A 187 14.30 -27.24 1.42
CA PRO A 187 14.26 -25.86 0.93
C PRO A 187 14.13 -24.86 2.08
N THR A 188 14.88 -23.76 2.02
CA THR A 188 14.94 -22.72 3.06
C THR A 188 13.55 -22.19 3.45
N SER A 189 12.66 -22.00 2.47
CA SER A 189 11.28 -21.55 2.70
C SER A 189 10.43 -22.49 3.58
N VAL A 190 10.79 -23.77 3.69
CA VAL A 190 10.14 -24.71 4.60
C VAL A 190 10.66 -24.54 6.03
N PHE A 191 11.94 -24.20 6.20
CA PHE A 191 12.50 -23.81 7.49
C PHE A 191 11.95 -22.44 7.94
N GLU A 192 11.94 -21.43 7.08
CA GLU A 192 11.39 -20.10 7.33
C GLU A 192 9.92 -20.14 7.79
N LEU A 193 9.07 -20.96 7.15
CA LEU A 193 7.67 -21.16 7.58
C LEU A 193 7.57 -21.78 8.99
N ILE A 194 8.49 -22.68 9.34
CA ILE A 194 8.49 -23.33 10.66
C ILE A 194 9.10 -22.40 11.72
N GLN A 195 10.15 -21.65 11.38
CA GLN A 195 10.78 -20.66 12.24
C GLN A 195 9.81 -19.53 12.57
N SER A 196 9.31 -18.79 11.56
CA SER A 196 8.35 -17.69 11.75
C SER A 196 7.13 -18.08 12.59
N LYS A 197 6.65 -19.31 12.45
CA LYS A 197 5.52 -19.83 13.23
C LYS A 197 5.84 -20.11 14.71
N TYR A 198 7.05 -20.59 15.04
CA TYR A 198 7.36 -21.07 16.39
C TYR A 198 8.44 -20.26 17.13
N GLU A 199 9.17 -19.35 16.48
CA GLU A 199 10.28 -18.61 17.09
C GLU A 199 9.83 -17.79 18.30
N HIS A 200 8.72 -17.06 18.20
CA HIS A 200 8.13 -16.35 19.35
C HIS A 200 7.82 -17.32 20.52
N SER A 201 7.31 -18.52 20.22
CA SER A 201 7.06 -19.53 21.26
C SER A 201 8.36 -20.04 21.87
N LEU A 202 9.41 -20.26 21.06
CA LEU A 202 10.72 -20.66 21.55
C LEU A 202 11.33 -19.58 22.45
N LYS A 203 11.40 -18.32 22.00
CA LYS A 203 11.91 -17.18 22.79
C LYS A 203 11.15 -17.02 24.11
N GLN A 204 9.82 -17.09 24.08
CA GLN A 204 8.97 -16.98 25.27
C GLN A 204 9.23 -18.10 26.30
N TYR A 205 9.35 -19.35 25.87
CA TYR A 205 9.57 -20.49 26.79
C TYR A 205 11.05 -20.80 27.09
N ALA A 206 11.98 -20.09 26.45
CA ALA A 206 13.42 -20.14 26.73
C ALA A 206 13.93 -19.00 27.63
N GLY A 207 13.03 -18.18 28.21
CA GLY A 207 13.39 -17.11 29.14
C GLY A 207 13.44 -15.70 28.54
N ASN A 208 12.62 -15.42 27.52
CA ASN A 208 12.59 -14.15 26.77
C ASN A 208 13.92 -13.79 26.10
N ILE A 209 14.52 -14.77 25.42
CA ILE A 209 15.75 -14.60 24.63
C ILE A 209 15.56 -13.49 23.58
N ILE A 210 16.45 -12.49 23.61
CA ILE A 210 16.36 -11.28 22.79
C ILE A 210 17.18 -11.43 21.49
N SER A 211 18.49 -11.69 21.60
CA SER A 211 19.39 -11.70 20.43
C SER A 211 19.25 -12.96 19.56
N SER A 212 19.64 -12.83 18.29
CA SER A 212 19.84 -13.96 17.38
C SER A 212 21.03 -14.83 17.81
N ALA A 213 22.09 -14.22 18.36
CA ALA A 213 23.25 -14.93 18.89
C ALA A 213 22.86 -15.79 20.12
N ASP A 214 22.14 -15.20 21.07
CA ASP A 214 21.60 -15.90 22.24
C ASP A 214 20.69 -17.07 21.84
N LEU A 215 19.83 -16.87 20.82
CA LEU A 215 18.93 -17.92 20.33
C LEU A 215 19.72 -19.09 19.71
N HIS A 216 20.74 -18.79 18.90
CA HIS A 216 21.66 -19.81 18.37
C HIS A 216 22.37 -20.55 19.50
N ASN A 217 22.89 -19.83 20.50
CA ASN A 217 23.60 -20.40 21.63
C ASN A 217 22.71 -21.27 22.52
N PHE A 218 21.46 -20.85 22.77
CA PHE A 218 20.46 -21.67 23.45
C PHE A 218 20.14 -22.94 22.66
N ILE A 219 19.95 -22.85 21.34
CA ILE A 219 19.70 -24.01 20.47
C ILE A 219 20.88 -24.99 20.52
N VAL A 220 22.12 -24.50 20.43
CA VAL A 220 23.35 -25.31 20.55
C VAL A 220 23.48 -25.96 21.93
N ASN A 221 23.13 -25.26 23.00
CA ASN A 221 23.14 -25.82 24.36
C ASN A 221 22.06 -26.90 24.54
N GLN A 222 20.85 -26.70 24.00
CA GLN A 222 19.81 -27.74 23.99
C GLN A 222 20.23 -28.99 23.19
N VAL A 223 21.01 -28.85 22.11
CA VAL A 223 21.63 -30.00 21.42
C VAL A 223 22.64 -30.72 22.32
N LYS A 224 23.49 -30.00 23.04
CA LYS A 224 24.49 -30.57 23.98
C LYS A 224 23.81 -31.30 25.15
N GLU A 225 22.80 -30.70 25.76
CA GLU A 225 22.00 -31.31 26.84
C GLU A 225 21.28 -32.59 26.37
N ALA A 226 20.68 -32.57 25.17
CA ALA A 226 20.02 -33.74 24.60
C ALA A 226 21.01 -34.86 24.28
N GLN A 227 22.20 -34.53 23.79
CA GLN A 227 23.27 -35.50 23.54
C GLN A 227 23.74 -36.16 24.85
N GLN A 228 23.89 -35.40 25.93
CA GLN A 228 24.23 -35.94 27.25
C GLN A 228 23.10 -36.84 27.81
N ALA A 229 21.85 -36.59 27.44
CA ALA A 229 20.69 -37.39 27.82
C ALA A 229 20.47 -38.66 26.97
N GLY A 230 21.34 -38.95 25.98
CA GLY A 230 21.19 -40.09 25.08
C GLY A 230 20.00 -39.97 24.12
N ASP A 231 19.70 -38.76 23.66
CA ASP A 231 18.57 -38.51 22.77
C ASP A 231 18.94 -38.77 21.29
N GLU A 232 18.22 -39.70 20.66
CA GLU A 232 18.46 -40.22 19.30
C GLU A 232 18.53 -39.10 18.24
N LEU A 233 17.79 -38.00 18.41
CA LEU A 233 17.84 -36.89 17.46
C LEU A 233 19.18 -36.15 17.49
N SER A 234 19.68 -35.82 18.69
CA SER A 234 20.99 -35.16 18.87
C SER A 234 22.16 -36.08 18.50
N GLU A 235 22.08 -37.38 18.79
CA GLU A 235 23.09 -38.35 18.37
C GLU A 235 23.22 -38.42 16.84
N LEU A 236 22.08 -38.53 16.13
CA LEU A 236 22.06 -38.54 14.67
C LEU A 236 22.45 -37.18 14.06
N LEU A 237 22.15 -36.05 14.73
CA LEU A 237 22.49 -34.70 14.29
C LEU A 237 24.02 -34.47 14.37
N VAL A 238 24.61 -34.68 15.54
CA VAL A 238 26.05 -34.48 15.79
C VAL A 238 26.88 -35.49 15.02
N GLY A 239 26.45 -36.77 14.99
CA GLY A 239 27.10 -37.83 14.21
C GLY A 239 27.08 -37.62 12.69
N ASN A 240 26.27 -36.69 12.18
CA ASN A 240 26.25 -36.28 10.76
C ASN A 240 26.68 -34.81 10.55
N GLY A 241 27.60 -34.32 11.38
CA GLY A 241 28.41 -33.13 11.09
C GLY A 241 27.83 -31.79 11.55
N PHE A 242 26.85 -31.77 12.46
CA PHE A 242 26.35 -30.52 13.03
C PHE A 242 27.41 -29.82 13.90
N LYS A 243 27.66 -28.55 13.61
CA LYS A 243 28.63 -27.71 14.32
C LYS A 243 28.04 -27.17 15.63
N SER A 244 28.43 -27.77 16.76
CA SER A 244 28.08 -27.32 18.12
C SER A 244 28.86 -26.06 18.58
N GLU A 245 29.18 -25.19 17.63
CA GLU A 245 29.91 -23.92 17.77
C GLU A 245 28.97 -22.88 18.39
N LEU A 246 29.35 -22.33 19.54
CA LEU A 246 28.72 -21.15 20.10
C LEU A 246 29.18 -19.94 19.29
N ARG A 247 28.27 -19.01 19.02
CA ARG A 247 28.63 -17.68 18.54
C ARG A 247 29.11 -16.87 19.74
N GLU A 248 30.17 -16.12 19.56
CA GLU A 248 30.48 -15.04 20.50
C GLU A 248 29.26 -14.11 20.54
N VAL A 249 28.71 -13.94 21.74
CA VAL A 249 27.79 -12.84 22.00
C VAL A 249 28.69 -11.63 22.21
N ASP A 250 28.42 -10.52 21.53
CA ASP A 250 29.07 -9.25 21.85
C ASP A 250 28.72 -8.92 23.30
N THR A 251 29.63 -9.27 24.22
CA THR A 251 29.41 -9.18 25.66
C THR A 251 29.82 -7.79 26.16
N ASP A 252 29.59 -6.78 25.30
CA ASP A 252 29.47 -5.37 25.64
C ASP A 252 28.16 -5.13 26.41
N GLN A 253 27.92 -5.96 27.43
CA GLN A 253 27.06 -5.66 28.57
C GLN A 253 27.83 -4.79 29.58
N ASP A 254 28.58 -3.83 29.07
CA ASP A 254 28.94 -2.68 29.89
C ASP A 254 27.75 -1.71 29.88
N ALA A 255 27.40 -1.17 31.04
CA ALA A 255 26.17 -0.41 31.23
C ALA A 255 26.30 1.04 30.70
N SER A 256 26.61 1.17 29.40
CA SER A 256 26.47 2.43 28.67
C SER A 256 24.98 2.76 28.52
N ALA A 257 24.40 3.32 29.58
CA ALA A 257 23.06 3.90 29.57
C ALA A 257 23.05 5.05 28.54
N ARG A 258 22.75 4.70 27.28
CA ARG A 258 22.99 5.56 26.13
C ARG A 258 22.16 6.81 26.28
N THR A 259 22.84 7.90 26.63
CA THR A 259 22.20 9.18 26.88
C THR A 259 21.89 9.81 25.52
N ILE A 260 20.59 9.88 25.18
CA ILE A 260 20.12 10.57 23.99
C ILE A 260 20.15 12.08 24.26
N GLN A 261 20.72 12.83 23.32
CA GLN A 261 20.73 14.29 23.34
C GLN A 261 19.53 14.77 22.51
N TRP A 262 18.51 15.32 23.14
CA TRP A 262 17.32 15.86 22.47
C TRP A 262 17.16 17.35 22.82
N ARG A 263 17.59 18.20 21.89
CA ARG A 263 17.71 19.66 22.08
C ARG A 263 18.57 19.95 23.33
N SER A 264 18.04 20.72 24.28
CA SER A 264 18.66 21.05 25.57
C SER A 264 18.60 19.92 26.60
N PHE A 265 17.84 18.85 26.34
CA PHE A 265 17.61 17.76 27.28
C PHE A 265 18.48 16.55 26.98
N ALA A 266 18.80 15.79 28.03
CA ALA A 266 19.58 14.57 27.96
C ALA A 266 18.83 13.48 28.73
N ALA A 267 18.37 12.43 28.05
CA ALA A 267 17.64 11.32 28.67
C ALA A 267 18.40 10.00 28.54
N ARG A 268 18.39 9.19 29.60
CA ARG A 268 18.98 7.86 29.65
C ARG A 268 17.95 6.82 29.24
N VAL A 269 18.32 6.00 28.27
CA VAL A 269 17.50 4.86 27.85
C VAL A 269 17.71 3.71 28.85
N HIS A 270 16.74 3.52 29.75
CA HIS A 270 16.78 2.48 30.77
C HIS A 270 16.31 1.09 30.28
N ASP A 271 15.66 1.01 29.12
CA ASP A 271 15.08 -0.22 28.58
C ASP A 271 15.81 -0.68 27.32
N SER A 272 16.47 -1.85 27.40
CA SER A 272 17.29 -2.39 26.31
C SER A 272 16.50 -2.77 25.05
N GLN A 273 15.20 -3.06 25.16
CA GLN A 273 14.37 -3.34 23.98
C GLN A 273 13.97 -2.05 23.27
N VAL A 274 13.68 -0.98 24.02
CA VAL A 274 13.47 0.36 23.46
C VAL A 274 14.76 0.83 22.78
N GLU A 275 15.92 0.65 23.42
CA GLU A 275 17.22 0.98 22.81
C GLU A 275 17.50 0.20 21.51
N GLN A 276 17.22 -1.11 21.50
CA GLN A 276 17.36 -1.94 20.30
C GLN A 276 16.45 -1.46 19.16
N TRP A 277 15.17 -1.17 19.43
CA TRP A 277 14.26 -0.70 18.38
C TRP A 277 14.62 0.68 17.84
N MET A 278 15.15 1.58 18.69
CA MET A 278 15.68 2.87 18.23
C MET A 278 16.95 2.71 17.37
N LYS A 279 17.84 1.78 17.72
CA LYS A 279 19.00 1.40 16.87
C LYS A 279 18.55 0.84 15.52
N GLU A 280 17.60 -0.10 15.51
CA GLU A 280 17.05 -0.70 14.28
C GLU A 280 16.28 0.30 13.41
N ALA A 281 15.61 1.29 14.01
CA ALA A 281 14.91 2.34 13.27
C ALA A 281 15.88 3.33 12.60
N THR A 282 16.96 3.73 13.29
CA THR A 282 17.93 4.74 12.81
C THR A 282 18.96 4.23 11.80
N GLN A 283 19.12 2.90 11.64
CA GLN A 283 20.05 2.31 10.66
C GLN A 283 19.57 2.39 9.20
N ASN A 284 18.31 2.73 8.95
CA ASN A 284 17.70 2.73 7.61
C ASN A 284 18.24 3.85 6.72
N THR A 285 19.21 3.53 5.87
CA THR A 285 20.06 4.51 5.17
C THR A 285 19.65 4.87 3.75
N SER A 286 18.64 4.20 3.16
CA SER A 286 18.14 4.50 1.81
C SER A 286 16.66 4.93 1.81
N PRO A 287 16.30 6.02 1.09
CA PRO A 287 14.94 6.55 1.06
C PRO A 287 14.03 5.69 0.17
N ASP A 288 13.40 4.69 0.76
CA ASP A 288 12.35 3.90 0.15
C ASP A 288 11.16 3.75 1.11
N VAL A 289 9.95 3.63 0.56
CA VAL A 289 8.70 3.57 1.32
C VAL A 289 8.70 2.38 2.28
N SER A 290 9.17 1.21 1.84
CA SER A 290 9.24 0.02 2.70
C SER A 290 10.24 0.17 3.85
N ASN A 291 11.34 0.91 3.65
CA ASN A 291 12.29 1.21 4.73
C ASN A 291 11.72 2.20 5.74
N TYR A 292 10.99 3.22 5.29
CA TYR A 292 10.28 4.13 6.20
C TYR A 292 9.17 3.42 6.98
N ASP A 293 8.36 2.56 6.34
CA ASP A 293 7.32 1.80 7.04
C ASP A 293 7.93 0.77 8.03
N ASN A 294 9.09 0.18 7.72
CA ASN A 294 9.85 -0.65 8.67
C ASN A 294 10.37 0.18 9.87
N ALA A 295 10.95 1.36 9.62
CA ALA A 295 11.40 2.26 10.69
C ALA A 295 10.24 2.75 11.56
N LEU A 296 9.09 3.08 10.95
CA LEU A 296 7.86 3.45 11.66
C LEU A 296 7.34 2.31 12.54
N LEU A 297 7.38 1.06 12.07
CA LEU A 297 6.99 -0.10 12.89
C LEU A 297 7.88 -0.25 14.15
N LYS A 298 9.19 0.03 14.02
CA LYS A 298 10.14 0.00 15.15
C LYS A 298 9.92 1.16 16.12
N TRP A 299 9.73 2.38 15.59
CA TRP A 299 9.38 3.55 16.40
C TRP A 299 8.03 3.37 17.13
N GLN A 300 7.03 2.77 16.49
CA GLN A 300 5.75 2.43 17.12
C GLN A 300 5.90 1.39 18.23
N GLN A 301 6.75 0.37 18.06
CA GLN A 301 7.05 -0.61 19.12
C GLN A 301 7.75 0.02 20.32
N ALA A 302 8.70 0.93 20.08
CA ALA A 302 9.34 1.74 21.11
C ALA A 302 8.33 2.65 21.84
N LEU A 303 7.49 3.37 21.08
CA LEU A 303 6.46 4.26 21.60
C LEU A 303 5.45 3.53 22.48
N GLU A 304 4.87 2.43 21.95
CA GLU A 304 3.91 1.60 22.67
C GLU A 304 4.47 1.03 23.98
N LYS A 305 5.78 0.81 24.07
CA LYS A 305 6.42 0.33 25.31
C LYS A 305 6.71 1.48 26.26
N GLN A 306 7.17 2.62 25.75
CA GLN A 306 7.46 3.81 26.55
C GLN A 306 6.20 4.42 27.16
N GLU A 307 5.07 4.47 26.45
CA GLU A 307 3.79 4.95 27.00
C GLU A 307 3.29 4.07 28.15
N LYS A 308 3.43 2.74 28.03
CA LYS A 308 3.10 1.79 29.11
C LYS A 308 4.04 1.90 30.32
N ARG A 309 5.29 2.35 30.08
CA ARG A 309 6.31 2.58 31.11
C ARG A 309 6.05 3.88 31.88
N VAL A 310 5.76 4.99 31.18
CA VAL A 310 5.36 6.26 31.80
C VAL A 310 4.06 6.10 32.60
N ALA A 311 3.03 5.45 32.04
CA ALA A 311 1.78 5.20 32.76
C ALA A 311 1.95 4.38 34.06
N TYR A 312 2.94 3.48 34.11
CA TYR A 312 3.26 2.73 35.33
C TYR A 312 3.85 3.62 36.44
N TYR A 313 4.64 4.64 36.08
CA TYR A 313 5.13 5.64 37.04
C TYR A 313 4.03 6.66 37.43
N GLU A 314 3.05 6.94 36.56
CA GLU A 314 1.94 7.86 36.85
C GLU A 314 0.84 7.23 37.74
N ASP A 315 0.62 5.92 37.68
CA ASP A 315 -0.30 5.18 38.58
C ASP A 315 0.34 4.79 39.94
N GLY A 316 1.64 5.06 40.15
CA GLY A 316 2.41 4.61 41.32
C GLY A 316 2.34 5.55 42.53
N ASN A 317 1.73 5.10 43.63
CA ASN A 317 1.80 5.79 44.93
C ASN A 317 3.04 5.36 45.73
N GLU A 318 4.22 5.92 45.44
CA GLU A 318 5.41 5.86 46.32
C GLU A 318 6.40 6.99 45.94
N ASP A 319 7.11 7.56 46.90
CA ASP A 319 7.91 8.81 46.76
C ASP A 319 9.26 8.66 45.98
N ASP A 320 9.36 7.70 45.05
CA ASP A 320 10.60 7.34 44.35
C ASP A 320 10.89 8.25 43.12
N ASP A 321 11.87 9.15 43.29
CA ASP A 321 12.56 9.94 42.26
C ASP A 321 11.71 10.55 41.12
N MET A 322 11.18 11.76 41.35
CA MET A 322 10.64 12.67 40.32
C MET A 322 11.57 12.79 39.08
N SER A 323 12.88 12.76 39.28
CA SER A 323 13.88 12.83 38.19
C SER A 323 13.80 11.64 37.23
N SER A 324 13.34 10.47 37.69
CA SER A 324 13.08 9.31 36.84
C SER A 324 11.87 9.53 35.95
N LEU A 325 10.76 10.05 36.48
CA LEU A 325 9.57 10.38 35.68
C LEU A 325 9.87 11.44 34.60
N GLU A 326 10.62 12.49 34.96
CA GLU A 326 11.09 13.50 34.00
C GLU A 326 11.90 12.86 32.86
N ASN A 327 12.87 11.99 33.19
CA ASN A 327 13.68 11.27 32.19
C ASN A 327 12.83 10.41 31.24
N GLU A 328 11.86 9.67 31.78
CA GLU A 328 10.98 8.79 30.99
C GLU A 328 10.00 9.58 30.11
N GLN A 329 9.55 10.76 30.56
CA GLN A 329 8.74 11.70 29.76
C GLN A 329 9.56 12.38 28.64
N ILE A 330 10.81 12.78 28.91
CA ILE A 330 11.74 13.32 27.91
C ILE A 330 12.04 12.26 26.84
N LEU A 331 12.29 11.01 27.24
CA LEU A 331 12.45 9.88 26.32
C LEU A 331 11.19 9.60 25.49
N LEU A 332 10.00 9.69 26.10
CA LEU A 332 8.72 9.52 25.40
C LEU A 332 8.52 10.59 24.32
N ALA A 333 8.81 11.86 24.63
CA ALA A 333 8.64 12.95 23.68
C ALA A 333 9.69 12.93 22.55
N TYR A 334 10.92 12.47 22.81
CA TYR A 334 11.90 12.15 21.77
C TYR A 334 11.39 11.05 20.82
N ILE A 335 10.87 9.94 21.35
CA ILE A 335 10.33 8.85 20.52
C ILE A 335 9.12 9.34 19.69
N LYS A 336 8.27 10.21 20.24
CA LYS A 336 7.17 10.85 19.49
C LYS A 336 7.69 11.76 18.37
N TYR A 337 8.73 12.56 18.63
CA TYR A 337 9.39 13.40 17.64
C TYR A 337 9.90 12.59 16.45
N GLU A 338 10.68 11.52 16.70
CA GLU A 338 11.23 10.66 15.64
C GLU A 338 10.17 9.86 14.89
N THR A 339 9.11 9.41 15.58
CA THR A 339 7.95 8.75 14.94
C THR A 339 7.27 9.67 13.93
N LEU A 340 7.02 10.93 14.32
CA LEU A 340 6.41 11.93 13.45
C LEU A 340 7.35 12.36 12.33
N PHE A 341 8.64 12.59 12.61
CA PHE A 341 9.62 12.94 11.56
C PHE A 341 9.81 11.82 10.54
N THR A 342 9.86 10.55 10.97
CA THR A 342 9.90 9.40 10.03
C THR A 342 8.63 9.36 9.16
N SER A 343 7.47 9.72 9.72
CA SER A 343 6.20 9.83 8.97
C SER A 343 6.24 10.98 7.93
N ILE A 344 6.79 12.13 8.32
CA ILE A 344 6.97 13.30 7.46
C ILE A 344 7.96 13.00 6.32
N LEU A 345 9.06 12.31 6.59
CA LEU A 345 10.05 11.93 5.57
C LEU A 345 9.46 10.95 4.55
N ARG A 346 8.70 9.94 4.99
CA ARG A 346 7.96 9.03 4.09
C ARG A 346 6.99 9.79 3.20
N ASP A 347 6.13 10.62 3.79
CA ASP A 347 5.08 11.33 3.05
C ASP A 347 5.68 12.43 2.15
N SER A 348 6.83 13.01 2.50
CA SER A 348 7.59 13.93 1.64
C SER A 348 8.21 13.20 0.45
N TYR A 349 8.74 11.99 0.64
CA TYR A 349 9.25 11.15 -0.46
C TYR A 349 8.11 10.74 -1.41
N LEU A 350 6.95 10.34 -0.87
CA LEU A 350 5.73 10.08 -1.65
C LEU A 350 5.23 11.34 -2.38
N PHE A 351 5.30 12.52 -1.74
CA PHE A 351 4.99 13.80 -2.40
C PHE A 351 5.93 14.06 -3.58
N GLU A 352 7.26 13.90 -3.42
CA GLU A 352 8.22 14.10 -4.52
C GLU A 352 8.01 13.11 -5.69
N GLN A 353 7.62 11.86 -5.40
CA GLN A 353 7.23 10.89 -6.44
C GLN A 353 5.95 11.32 -7.19
N LEU A 354 4.89 11.68 -6.45
CA LEU A 354 3.62 12.14 -7.04
C LEU A 354 3.79 13.46 -7.79
N TRP A 355 4.72 14.32 -7.36
CA TRP A 355 5.04 15.59 -8.01
C TRP A 355 5.72 15.40 -9.36
N LYS A 356 6.65 14.44 -9.48
CA LYS A 356 7.24 14.06 -10.78
C LYS A 356 6.14 13.58 -11.73
N GLN A 357 5.30 12.65 -11.27
CA GLN A 357 4.14 12.14 -12.02
C GLN A 357 3.13 13.24 -12.41
N TRP A 358 2.96 14.29 -11.60
CA TRP A 358 2.09 15.44 -11.91
C TRP A 358 2.65 16.29 -13.06
N ASN A 359 3.96 16.53 -13.07
CA ASN A 359 4.62 17.33 -14.10
C ASN A 359 4.77 16.58 -15.43
N GLU A 360 4.86 15.24 -15.39
CA GLU A 360 4.88 14.35 -16.55
C GLU A 360 3.49 14.07 -17.15
N MET A 361 2.40 14.48 -16.47
CA MET A 361 1.03 14.11 -16.85
C MET A 361 0.48 14.92 -18.03
N GLY A 362 0.02 14.20 -19.06
CA GLY A 362 -0.69 14.77 -20.20
C GLY A 362 -2.07 15.39 -19.86
N ALA A 363 -2.71 16.00 -20.86
CA ALA A 363 -3.90 16.85 -20.72
C ALA A 363 -5.22 16.17 -20.27
N SER A 364 -5.19 14.96 -19.72
CA SER A 364 -6.40 14.25 -19.27
C SER A 364 -6.94 14.82 -17.95
N THR A 365 -8.01 15.61 -18.04
CA THR A 365 -8.67 16.25 -16.88
C THR A 365 -9.03 15.26 -15.77
N THR A 366 -9.51 14.05 -16.12
CA THR A 366 -9.88 13.02 -15.14
C THR A 366 -8.66 12.47 -14.40
N ALA A 367 -7.56 12.20 -15.12
CA ALA A 367 -6.33 11.73 -14.49
C ALA A 367 -5.73 12.79 -13.56
N ARG A 368 -5.75 14.06 -13.98
CA ARG A 368 -5.29 15.19 -13.15
C ARG A 368 -6.16 15.39 -11.90
N ILE A 369 -7.48 15.23 -11.97
CA ILE A 369 -8.35 15.27 -10.78
C ILE A 369 -8.02 14.14 -9.80
N THR A 370 -7.73 12.93 -10.28
CA THR A 370 -7.33 11.82 -9.41
C THR A 370 -5.97 12.08 -8.75
N LYS A 371 -4.95 12.48 -9.53
CA LYS A 371 -3.62 12.81 -8.96
C LYS A 371 -3.64 14.02 -8.04
N TYR A 372 -4.48 15.01 -8.30
CA TYR A 372 -4.70 16.11 -7.37
C TYR A 372 -5.16 15.60 -6.00
N LYS A 373 -6.14 14.68 -5.95
CA LYS A 373 -6.63 14.11 -4.68
C LYS A 373 -5.60 13.23 -3.97
N GLU A 374 -4.75 12.52 -4.71
CA GLU A 374 -3.63 11.77 -4.13
C GLU A 374 -2.63 12.73 -3.45
N ILE A 375 -2.24 13.81 -4.14
CA ILE A 375 -1.31 14.82 -3.60
C ILE A 375 -1.96 15.61 -2.45
N GLU A 376 -3.21 16.02 -2.58
CA GLU A 376 -3.99 16.72 -1.54
C GLU A 376 -4.05 15.91 -0.24
N ARG A 377 -4.27 14.59 -0.32
CA ARG A 377 -4.24 13.69 0.84
C ARG A 377 -2.85 13.63 1.50
N ILE A 378 -1.78 13.54 0.73
CA ILE A 378 -0.40 13.51 1.25
C ILE A 378 -0.01 14.87 1.84
N VAL A 379 -0.38 15.99 1.21
CA VAL A 379 -0.16 17.34 1.73
C VAL A 379 -0.96 17.57 3.02
N ALA A 380 -2.19 17.08 3.13
CA ALA A 380 -2.96 17.14 4.38
C ALA A 380 -2.31 16.29 5.50
N SER A 381 -1.77 15.11 5.15
CA SER A 381 -1.00 14.25 6.05
C SER A 381 0.25 14.95 6.59
N LEU A 382 1.10 15.49 5.69
CA LEU A 382 2.30 16.27 6.01
C LEU A 382 1.98 17.49 6.88
N VAL A 383 0.97 18.27 6.51
CA VAL A 383 0.52 19.44 7.27
C VAL A 383 0.05 19.04 8.67
N LYS A 384 -0.63 17.90 8.83
CA LYS A 384 -1.02 17.40 10.15
C LYS A 384 0.21 17.00 10.96
N TYR A 385 1.08 16.13 10.45
CA TYR A 385 2.26 15.66 11.19
C TYR A 385 3.21 16.81 11.56
N LEU A 386 3.40 17.80 10.69
CA LEU A 386 4.15 19.02 11.01
C LEU A 386 3.48 19.84 12.13
N GLY A 387 2.15 19.82 12.24
CA GLY A 387 1.41 20.40 13.37
C GLY A 387 1.57 19.58 14.66
N ASP A 388 1.38 18.26 14.56
CA ASP A 388 1.59 17.32 15.68
C ASP A 388 3.02 17.45 16.27
N VAL A 389 4.03 17.74 15.44
CA VAL A 389 5.41 18.03 15.88
C VAL A 389 5.52 19.37 16.62
N MET A 390 4.84 20.42 16.14
CA MET A 390 4.88 21.76 16.76
C MET A 390 4.24 21.78 18.16
N GLU A 391 3.34 20.84 18.45
CA GLU A 391 2.71 20.66 19.77
C GLU A 391 3.58 19.87 20.77
N LEU A 392 4.71 19.29 20.34
CA LEU A 392 5.58 18.54 21.25
C LEU A 392 6.33 19.45 22.25
N PRO A 393 6.54 19.00 23.50
CA PRO A 393 7.38 19.72 24.45
C PRO A 393 8.80 19.87 23.92
N GLY A 394 9.47 20.97 24.25
CA GLY A 394 10.80 21.31 23.73
C GLY A 394 10.83 21.80 22.27
N VAL A 395 9.81 21.53 21.46
CA VAL A 395 9.66 22.08 20.10
C VAL A 395 9.02 23.47 20.15
N TYR A 396 7.91 23.63 20.88
CA TYR A 396 7.19 24.92 20.96
C TYR A 396 8.05 26.08 21.50
N SER A 397 9.10 25.77 22.26
CA SER A 397 10.06 26.71 22.85
C SER A 397 11.17 27.16 21.90
N ASP A 398 11.39 26.43 20.80
CA ASP A 398 12.42 26.71 19.80
C ASP A 398 11.80 27.56 18.67
N ALA A 399 11.93 28.88 18.78
CA ALA A 399 11.32 29.82 17.85
C ALA A 399 11.85 29.69 16.41
N GLU A 400 13.13 29.34 16.23
CA GLU A 400 13.71 29.11 14.90
C GLU A 400 13.15 27.83 14.27
N LEU A 401 13.08 26.73 15.02
CA LEU A 401 12.47 25.48 14.56
C LEU A 401 10.98 25.65 14.26
N MET A 402 10.22 26.32 15.13
CA MET A 402 8.80 26.58 14.93
C MET A 402 8.54 27.38 13.66
N ALA A 403 9.35 28.39 13.38
CA ALA A 403 9.29 29.16 12.14
C ALA A 403 9.58 28.27 10.91
N HIS A 404 10.67 27.48 10.94
CA HIS A 404 11.00 26.55 9.85
C HIS A 404 9.90 25.48 9.61
N LEU A 405 9.25 24.96 10.66
CA LEU A 405 8.12 24.04 10.55
C LEU A 405 6.89 24.70 9.91
N GLN A 406 6.57 25.95 10.28
CA GLN A 406 5.50 26.73 9.65
C GLN A 406 5.77 27.00 8.17
N LEU A 407 7.01 27.38 7.82
CA LEU A 407 7.44 27.58 6.44
C LEU A 407 7.36 26.27 5.63
N CYS A 408 7.66 25.13 6.25
CA CYS A 408 7.51 23.80 5.65
C CYS A 408 6.03 23.43 5.40
N GLN A 409 5.12 23.68 6.36
CA GLN A 409 3.67 23.53 6.13
C GLN A 409 3.19 24.43 4.98
N LEU A 410 3.67 25.67 4.93
CA LEU A 410 3.32 26.63 3.89
C LEU A 410 3.81 26.16 2.51
N PHE A 411 5.06 25.70 2.40
CA PHE A 411 5.64 25.15 1.17
C PHE A 411 4.76 24.06 0.53
N PHE A 412 4.32 23.06 1.31
CA PHE A 412 3.44 22.00 0.79
C PHE A 412 2.04 22.52 0.40
N ARG A 413 1.44 23.41 1.21
CA ARG A 413 0.14 24.05 0.91
C ARG A 413 0.19 24.88 -0.37
N LEU A 414 1.24 25.66 -0.57
CA LEU A 414 1.42 26.53 -1.75
C LEU A 414 1.79 25.75 -3.02
N SER A 415 2.52 24.64 -2.87
CA SER A 415 2.75 23.69 -3.97
C SER A 415 1.43 23.13 -4.50
N LEU A 416 0.51 22.74 -3.60
CA LEU A 416 -0.83 22.27 -3.97
C LEU A 416 -1.70 23.37 -4.64
N SER A 417 -1.77 24.56 -4.05
CA SER A 417 -2.65 25.64 -4.55
C SER A 417 -2.14 26.25 -5.87
N SER A 418 -0.86 26.59 -5.94
CA SER A 418 -0.27 27.23 -7.11
C SER A 418 0.13 26.22 -8.18
N GLY A 419 0.76 25.10 -7.82
CA GLY A 419 1.28 24.12 -8.77
C GLY A 419 0.27 23.08 -9.26
N CYS A 420 -0.80 22.81 -8.49
CA CYS A 420 -1.86 21.89 -8.92
C CYS A 420 -3.18 22.58 -9.27
N LEU A 421 -3.78 23.37 -8.35
CA LEU A 421 -5.08 23.99 -8.61
C LEU A 421 -5.01 25.05 -9.71
N GLY A 422 -4.05 25.98 -9.67
CA GLY A 422 -3.86 27.02 -10.70
C GLY A 422 -3.92 26.47 -12.13
N PRO A 423 -3.00 25.56 -12.54
CA PRO A 423 -3.01 24.93 -13.85
C PRO A 423 -4.32 24.19 -14.24
N MET A 424 -5.14 23.75 -13.27
CA MET A 424 -6.46 23.17 -13.55
C MET A 424 -7.59 24.19 -13.72
N TYR A 425 -7.47 25.38 -13.12
CA TYR A 425 -8.34 26.52 -13.41
C TYR A 425 -7.96 27.16 -14.76
N GLN A 426 -6.66 27.35 -15.01
CA GLN A 426 -6.09 27.76 -16.30
C GLN A 426 -6.58 26.85 -17.44
N SER A 427 -6.51 25.52 -17.30
CA SER A 427 -6.97 24.58 -18.34
C SER A 427 -8.50 24.55 -18.55
N LYS A 428 -9.27 25.31 -17.76
CA LYS A 428 -10.73 25.46 -17.89
C LYS A 428 -11.14 26.86 -18.37
N GLY A 429 -10.18 27.72 -18.76
CA GLY A 429 -10.45 29.13 -19.10
C GLY A 429 -10.79 30.01 -17.89
N LYS A 430 -10.61 29.50 -16.66
CA LYS A 430 -10.88 30.24 -15.42
C LYS A 430 -9.66 31.03 -14.98
N PHE A 431 -9.26 31.98 -15.83
CA PHE A 431 -8.03 32.74 -15.67
C PHE A 431 -8.04 33.64 -14.44
N LEU A 432 -9.18 34.21 -14.05
CA LEU A 432 -9.29 35.05 -12.86
C LEU A 432 -9.04 34.23 -11.57
N GLU A 433 -9.67 33.08 -11.43
CA GLU A 433 -9.46 32.20 -10.28
C GLU A 433 -8.03 31.63 -10.25
N SER A 434 -7.47 31.28 -11.41
CA SER A 434 -6.08 30.84 -11.52
C SER A 434 -5.09 31.94 -11.14
N LEU A 435 -5.34 33.19 -11.57
CA LEU A 435 -4.50 34.34 -11.24
C LEU A 435 -4.55 34.65 -9.74
N ALA A 436 -5.75 34.59 -9.14
CA ALA A 436 -5.93 34.78 -7.70
C ALA A 436 -5.12 33.75 -6.89
N LEU A 437 -5.15 32.48 -7.27
CA LEU A 437 -4.36 31.43 -6.62
C LEU A 437 -2.84 31.68 -6.69
N HIS A 438 -2.31 32.07 -7.85
CA HIS A 438 -0.88 32.36 -7.97
C HIS A 438 -0.46 33.63 -7.22
N VAL A 439 -1.27 34.69 -7.22
CA VAL A 439 -0.97 35.96 -6.52
C VAL A 439 -1.09 35.81 -5.00
N ASP A 440 -2.09 35.07 -4.51
CA ASP A 440 -2.24 34.71 -3.10
C ASP A 440 -1.06 33.86 -2.61
N ALA A 441 -0.68 32.84 -3.38
CA ALA A 441 0.48 32.02 -3.07
C ALA A 441 1.79 32.82 -3.10
N TYR A 442 1.95 33.74 -4.05
CA TYR A 442 3.14 34.58 -4.15
C TYR A 442 3.28 35.52 -2.94
N ARG A 443 2.18 36.17 -2.53
CA ARG A 443 2.15 37.03 -1.34
C ARG A 443 2.50 36.24 -0.10
N LYS A 444 1.77 35.16 0.20
CA LYS A 444 2.01 34.32 1.38
C LYS A 444 3.45 33.80 1.45
N LEU A 445 4.04 33.43 0.32
CA LEU A 445 5.46 33.03 0.27
C LEU A 445 6.41 34.23 0.48
N GLN A 446 6.11 35.42 -0.03
CA GLN A 446 6.94 36.59 0.18
C GLN A 446 6.84 37.11 1.62
N ASP A 447 5.64 37.16 2.20
CA ASP A 447 5.37 37.60 3.57
C ASP A 447 6.13 36.67 4.55
N ALA A 448 5.96 35.35 4.39
CA ALA A 448 6.69 34.32 5.15
C ALA A 448 8.16 34.14 4.72
N LEU A 449 8.73 35.05 3.92
CA LEU A 449 10.17 35.15 3.65
C LEU A 449 10.75 36.48 4.13
N SER A 450 9.97 37.55 4.25
CA SER A 450 10.40 38.79 4.93
C SER A 450 10.65 38.59 6.42
N ASP A 451 9.96 37.63 7.05
CA ASP A 451 10.14 37.29 8.46
C ASP A 451 11.43 36.47 8.73
N PHE A 452 12.11 35.98 7.70
CA PHE A 452 13.29 35.11 7.80
C PHE A 452 14.55 35.82 7.25
N ALA A 453 15.36 36.39 8.14
CA ALA A 453 16.59 37.11 7.76
C ALA A 453 17.61 36.23 7.02
N GLN A 454 17.75 34.96 7.42
CA GLN A 454 18.50 33.90 6.74
C GLN A 454 17.75 32.58 6.91
N ILE A 455 17.86 31.67 5.93
CA ILE A 455 17.30 30.31 6.02
C ILE A 455 18.47 29.34 6.15
N SER A 456 18.45 28.56 7.21
CA SER A 456 19.48 27.61 7.61
C SER A 456 19.08 26.20 7.18
N ASP A 457 19.63 25.73 6.05
CA ASP A 457 19.34 24.39 5.47
C ASP A 457 19.65 23.20 6.43
N SER A 458 20.30 23.47 7.57
CA SER A 458 20.66 22.50 8.62
C SER A 458 19.59 22.28 9.71
N VAL A 459 18.50 23.06 9.76
CA VAL A 459 17.53 23.01 10.89
C VAL A 459 16.57 21.81 10.82
N LEU A 460 16.26 21.33 9.61
CA LEU A 460 15.30 20.23 9.39
C LEU A 460 16.01 18.97 8.84
N PRO A 461 15.73 17.76 9.38
CA PRO A 461 16.35 16.52 8.91
C PRO A 461 16.23 16.26 7.40
N ALA A 462 17.28 15.63 6.85
CA ALA A 462 17.35 15.07 5.50
C ALA A 462 16.97 16.03 4.33
N GLY A 463 17.11 17.35 4.51
CA GLY A 463 16.81 18.33 3.46
C GLY A 463 15.32 18.39 3.09
N LEU A 464 14.44 18.11 4.06
CA LEU A 464 12.98 18.18 3.93
C LEU A 464 12.54 19.49 3.25
N LEU A 465 13.01 20.61 3.78
CA LEU A 465 12.96 21.94 3.19
C LEU A 465 14.40 22.44 3.00
N THR A 466 14.67 23.09 1.87
CA THR A 466 15.97 23.68 1.52
C THR A 466 15.75 24.94 0.70
N ARG A 467 16.74 25.85 0.67
CA ARG A 467 16.68 27.11 -0.08
C ARG A 467 16.32 26.89 -1.56
N ASP A 468 16.93 25.89 -2.21
CA ASP A 468 16.65 25.51 -3.60
C ASP A 468 15.18 25.10 -3.82
N LYS A 469 14.57 24.36 -2.88
CA LYS A 469 13.14 23.99 -2.93
C LYS A 469 12.25 25.24 -2.87
N ILE A 470 12.59 26.21 -2.00
CA ILE A 470 11.86 27.46 -1.82
C ILE A 470 11.95 28.35 -3.07
N ASP A 471 13.16 28.56 -3.61
CA ASP A 471 13.35 29.40 -4.80
C ASP A 471 12.78 28.72 -6.06
N GLY A 472 12.84 27.38 -6.15
CA GLY A 472 12.15 26.60 -7.17
C GLY A 472 10.63 26.77 -7.12
N LEU A 473 10.02 26.75 -5.92
CA LEU A 473 8.60 27.06 -5.74
C LEU A 473 8.28 28.52 -6.13
N GLN A 474 9.11 29.48 -5.73
CA GLN A 474 8.92 30.89 -6.08
C GLN A 474 8.97 31.10 -7.61
N ALA A 475 9.92 30.47 -8.29
CA ALA A 475 10.02 30.47 -9.76
C ALA A 475 8.81 29.82 -10.43
N LEU A 476 8.31 28.69 -9.87
CA LEU A 476 7.10 28.02 -10.35
C LEU A 476 5.86 28.91 -10.23
N ILE A 477 5.67 29.59 -9.09
CA ILE A 477 4.56 30.53 -8.87
C ILE A 477 4.64 31.69 -9.88
N LYS A 478 5.82 32.31 -10.05
CA LYS A 478 6.05 33.39 -11.03
C LYS A 478 5.75 32.94 -12.47
N ARG A 479 6.16 31.72 -12.85
CA ARG A 479 5.88 31.12 -14.17
C ARG A 479 4.39 30.82 -14.38
N GLY A 480 3.69 30.36 -13.35
CA GLY A 480 2.23 30.15 -13.38
C GLY A 480 1.48 31.45 -13.60
N TRP A 481 1.79 32.47 -12.79
CA TRP A 481 1.24 33.82 -12.91
C TRP A 481 1.44 34.41 -14.32
N SER A 482 2.68 34.44 -14.83
CA SER A 482 2.94 35.00 -16.17
C SER A 482 2.25 34.22 -17.30
N SER A 483 2.20 32.88 -17.19
CA SER A 483 1.49 32.04 -18.16
C SER A 483 -0.03 32.30 -18.18
N VAL A 484 -0.65 32.48 -17.01
CA VAL A 484 -2.07 32.83 -16.88
C VAL A 484 -2.36 34.22 -17.44
N LEU A 485 -1.50 35.21 -17.17
CA LEU A 485 -1.64 36.57 -17.70
C LEU A 485 -1.61 36.58 -19.24
N VAL A 486 -0.58 35.98 -19.85
CA VAL A 486 -0.41 35.93 -21.31
C VAL A 486 -1.58 35.21 -21.99
N LEU A 487 -2.10 34.13 -21.40
CA LEU A 487 -3.27 33.43 -21.96
C LEU A 487 -4.55 34.25 -21.83
N ALA A 488 -4.76 34.97 -20.73
CA ALA A 488 -5.92 35.84 -20.54
C ALA A 488 -5.91 37.02 -21.52
N GLU A 489 -4.74 37.62 -21.77
CA GLU A 489 -4.57 38.66 -22.79
C GLU A 489 -4.77 38.12 -24.21
N HIS A 490 -4.27 36.92 -24.50
CA HIS A 490 -4.48 36.24 -25.78
C HIS A 490 -5.97 35.90 -26.01
N GLU A 491 -6.68 35.32 -25.04
CA GLU A 491 -8.12 35.07 -25.13
C GLU A 491 -8.90 36.37 -25.31
N LYS A 492 -8.58 37.41 -24.54
CA LYS A 492 -9.15 38.75 -24.70
C LYS A 492 -8.91 39.28 -26.12
N SER A 493 -7.74 39.07 -26.72
CA SER A 493 -7.45 39.49 -28.10
C SER A 493 -8.27 38.73 -29.15
N LEU A 494 -8.55 37.43 -28.92
CA LEU A 494 -9.41 36.62 -29.80
C LEU A 494 -10.88 37.09 -29.73
N HIS A 495 -11.33 37.53 -28.57
CA HIS A 495 -12.72 37.97 -28.33
C HIS A 495 -12.94 39.50 -28.48
N ALA A 496 -11.88 40.30 -28.61
CA ALA A 496 -11.97 41.76 -28.75
C ALA A 496 -12.63 42.27 -30.05
N THR A 497 -12.95 41.38 -31.01
CA THR A 497 -13.69 41.75 -32.23
C THR A 497 -15.16 41.30 -32.13
N PRO A 498 -16.09 42.16 -31.63
CA PRO A 498 -17.51 41.85 -31.65
C PRO A 498 -18.00 41.77 -33.11
N ARG A 499 -18.25 40.56 -33.59
CA ARG A 499 -18.79 40.34 -34.93
C ARG A 499 -20.26 40.72 -34.97
N GLY A 500 -20.57 41.78 -35.71
CA GLY A 500 -21.95 42.14 -36.02
C GLY A 500 -22.69 41.03 -36.78
N PRO A 501 -24.03 41.08 -36.83
CA PRO A 501 -24.87 40.00 -37.37
C PRO A 501 -24.63 39.70 -38.87
N TYR A 502 -23.94 40.59 -39.58
CA TYR A 502 -23.57 40.46 -40.99
C TYR A 502 -22.10 40.10 -41.21
N SER A 503 -21.38 39.61 -40.20
CA SER A 503 -20.01 39.14 -40.40
C SER A 503 -19.97 37.97 -41.39
N PRO A 504 -19.14 38.00 -42.45
CA PRO A 504 -19.01 36.89 -43.38
C PRO A 504 -18.69 35.58 -42.64
N SER A 505 -19.11 34.46 -43.21
CA SER A 505 -18.76 33.13 -42.69
C SER A 505 -17.30 32.79 -43.00
N LEU A 506 -16.76 31.73 -42.37
CA LEU A 506 -15.40 31.28 -42.67
C LEU A 506 -15.22 31.00 -44.18
N ILE A 507 -16.20 30.35 -44.83
CA ILE A 507 -16.11 30.03 -46.26
C ILE A 507 -16.23 31.25 -47.18
N ASP A 508 -16.86 32.35 -46.75
CA ASP A 508 -16.82 33.62 -47.48
C ASP A 508 -15.43 34.30 -47.41
N MET A 509 -14.65 33.98 -46.37
CA MET A 509 -13.28 34.49 -46.19
C MET A 509 -12.24 33.65 -46.94
N ILE A 510 -12.49 32.35 -47.13
CA ILE A 510 -11.65 31.45 -47.94
C ILE A 510 -11.61 31.98 -49.39
N GLY A 511 -10.44 32.45 -49.82
CA GLY A 511 -10.21 33.07 -51.13
C GLY A 511 -10.29 34.60 -51.14
N SER A 512 -11.02 35.21 -50.21
CA SER A 512 -11.15 36.67 -50.09
C SER A 512 -10.00 37.33 -49.30
N ARG A 513 -9.41 36.61 -48.33
CA ARG A 513 -8.31 37.11 -47.49
C ARG A 513 -7.55 35.98 -46.77
N ASN A 514 -6.34 36.28 -46.29
CA ASN A 514 -5.60 35.37 -45.41
C ASN A 514 -6.33 35.21 -44.06
N ILE A 515 -6.58 33.95 -43.68
CA ILE A 515 -7.37 33.58 -42.50
C ILE A 515 -6.46 33.51 -41.28
N LYS A 516 -6.82 34.20 -40.20
CA LYS A 516 -6.13 34.14 -38.90
C LYS A 516 -6.85 33.15 -37.96
N PRO A 517 -6.20 32.60 -36.93
CA PRO A 517 -6.87 31.76 -35.93
C PRO A 517 -8.08 32.45 -35.28
N SER A 518 -8.02 33.78 -35.10
CA SER A 518 -9.15 34.58 -34.63
C SER A 518 -10.36 34.55 -35.55
N ASP A 519 -10.19 34.39 -36.87
CA ASP A 519 -11.29 34.36 -37.84
C ASP A 519 -12.17 33.10 -37.69
N VAL A 520 -11.66 32.03 -37.08
CA VAL A 520 -12.36 30.75 -36.93
C VAL A 520 -13.48 30.81 -35.88
N ASN A 521 -14.73 30.89 -36.34
CA ASN A 521 -15.92 30.76 -35.49
C ASN A 521 -16.73 29.53 -35.87
N LEU A 522 -16.74 28.51 -35.00
CA LEU A 522 -17.48 27.26 -35.19
C LEU A 522 -19.00 27.45 -35.37
N LYS A 523 -19.57 28.58 -34.94
CA LYS A 523 -20.99 28.93 -35.13
C LYS A 523 -21.28 29.65 -36.45
N ASN A 524 -20.27 30.03 -37.23
CA ASN A 524 -20.41 30.72 -38.52
C ASN A 524 -19.38 30.22 -39.55
N LEU A 525 -19.27 28.89 -39.70
CA LEU A 525 -18.38 28.26 -40.67
C LEU A 525 -18.90 28.36 -42.11
N PHE A 526 -20.22 28.29 -42.28
CA PHE A 526 -20.93 28.27 -43.56
C PHE A 526 -22.19 29.13 -43.47
N PRO A 527 -22.62 29.85 -44.53
CA PRO A 527 -23.81 30.67 -44.50
C PRO A 527 -25.08 29.81 -44.54
N MET A 528 -25.60 29.46 -43.36
CA MET A 528 -26.84 28.67 -43.18
C MET A 528 -28.13 29.40 -43.63
N ARG A 529 -28.01 30.63 -44.15
CA ARG A 529 -29.09 31.40 -44.79
C ARG A 529 -28.66 31.76 -46.20
N PRO A 530 -29.54 31.67 -47.21
CA PRO A 530 -29.19 32.04 -48.58
C PRO A 530 -28.80 33.52 -48.64
N GLN A 531 -27.63 33.82 -49.21
CA GLN A 531 -27.20 35.20 -49.46
C GLN A 531 -28.00 35.76 -50.63
N ILE A 532 -28.94 36.67 -50.34
CA ILE A 532 -29.59 37.47 -51.37
C ILE A 532 -28.54 38.42 -51.95
N ARG A 533 -28.12 38.17 -53.19
CA ARG A 533 -27.21 39.03 -53.96
C ARG A 533 -28.01 39.71 -55.07
N PRO A 534 -27.80 41.00 -55.36
CA PRO A 534 -28.44 41.65 -56.49
C PRO A 534 -27.95 41.01 -57.79
N VAL A 535 -28.84 40.28 -58.46
CA VAL A 535 -28.61 39.81 -59.83
C VAL A 535 -28.76 41.02 -60.75
N GLN A 536 -27.76 41.30 -61.58
CA GLN A 536 -27.89 42.35 -62.61
C GLN A 536 -29.04 41.96 -63.53
N GLY A 537 -29.96 42.91 -63.78
CA GLY A 537 -31.08 42.68 -64.69
C GLY A 537 -30.59 42.24 -66.07
N LYS A 538 -31.38 41.40 -66.76
CA LYS A 538 -31.08 41.05 -68.16
C LYS A 538 -30.87 42.35 -68.96
N PRO A 539 -29.82 42.45 -69.79
CA PRO A 539 -29.59 43.64 -70.59
C PRO A 539 -30.82 43.90 -71.48
N THR A 540 -31.29 45.15 -71.50
CA THR A 540 -32.48 45.57 -72.23
C THR A 540 -32.20 45.51 -73.73
N LEU A 541 -32.55 44.37 -74.34
CA LEU A 541 -32.36 44.13 -75.76
C LEU A 541 -33.60 44.62 -76.51
N PHE A 542 -33.51 45.82 -77.08
CA PHE A 542 -34.56 46.38 -77.94
C PHE A 542 -34.57 45.67 -79.29
N ASP A 543 -35.74 45.17 -79.70
CA ASP A 543 -35.92 44.67 -81.06
C ASP A 543 -36.04 45.84 -82.04
N LEU A 544 -34.87 46.31 -82.50
CA LEU A 544 -34.78 47.39 -83.47
C LEU A 544 -35.26 46.97 -84.87
N ALA A 545 -35.43 45.68 -85.16
CA ALA A 545 -35.91 45.23 -86.47
C ALA A 545 -37.40 45.57 -86.66
N PHE A 546 -38.19 45.58 -85.58
CA PHE A 546 -39.61 45.95 -85.63
C PHE A 546 -39.83 47.38 -86.15
N ASN A 547 -38.88 48.30 -85.91
CA ASN A 547 -38.92 49.68 -86.41
C ASN A 547 -38.77 49.81 -87.94
N TYR A 548 -38.43 48.73 -88.64
CA TYR A 548 -38.29 48.70 -90.10
C TYR A 548 -39.44 47.93 -90.79
N VAL A 549 -40.46 47.49 -90.03
CA VAL A 549 -41.68 46.89 -90.58
C VAL A 549 -42.62 47.99 -91.10
N ASN A 550 -42.23 48.59 -92.22
CA ASN A 550 -43.10 49.50 -92.97
C ASN A 550 -44.12 48.68 -93.77
N TYR A 551 -45.40 48.97 -93.57
CA TYR A 551 -46.46 48.52 -94.48
C TYR A 551 -46.48 49.44 -95.71
N GLU A 552 -46.87 48.90 -96.87
CA GLU A 552 -47.01 49.70 -98.09
C GLU A 552 -48.10 50.76 -97.91
N ALA A 553 -47.86 51.97 -98.42
CA ALA A 553 -48.52 53.18 -97.92
C ALA A 553 -49.95 53.36 -98.45
N GLU A 554 -50.91 53.50 -97.54
CA GLU A 554 -52.04 54.39 -97.74
C GLU A 554 -51.66 55.81 -97.25
N GLU A 555 -52.08 56.84 -97.98
CA GLU A 555 -51.63 58.22 -97.75
C GLU A 555 -52.25 58.85 -96.48
N PRO A 556 -51.55 59.76 -95.78
CA PRO A 556 -51.81 60.03 -94.36
C PRO A 556 -52.96 61.02 -94.11
N GLN A 557 -53.75 60.74 -93.06
CA GLN A 557 -54.50 61.79 -92.34
C GLN A 557 -53.75 62.22 -91.07
N PRO A 558 -53.53 63.52 -90.83
CA PRO A 558 -52.75 64.01 -89.69
C PRO A 558 -53.61 64.38 -88.48
N THR A 559 -53.38 63.72 -87.35
CA THR A 559 -53.59 64.20 -85.96
C THR A 559 -52.99 63.16 -85.01
N GLU A 560 -52.37 63.47 -83.87
CA GLU A 560 -51.68 64.68 -83.43
C GLU A 560 -50.74 64.26 -82.26
N ARG A 561 -49.73 65.05 -81.90
CA ARG A 561 -48.80 64.66 -80.81
C ARG A 561 -49.38 65.02 -79.44
N ALA A 562 -49.39 64.05 -78.52
CA ALA A 562 -49.45 64.31 -77.08
C ALA A 562 -48.42 63.44 -76.36
N ALA A 563 -47.39 64.07 -75.79
CA ALA A 563 -46.52 63.45 -74.81
C ALA A 563 -47.12 63.68 -73.41
N ALA A 564 -46.96 62.71 -72.51
CA ALA A 564 -47.31 62.84 -71.10
C ALA A 564 -46.17 62.27 -70.24
N GLU A 565 -45.67 63.06 -69.30
CA GLU A 565 -44.57 62.72 -68.41
C GLU A 565 -45.05 62.43 -66.98
N LEU A 566 -44.21 61.70 -66.22
CA LEU A 566 -44.24 61.62 -64.74
C LEU A 566 -45.51 60.90 -64.18
N SER A 567 -45.58 60.50 -62.91
CA SER A 567 -44.76 60.84 -61.73
C SER A 567 -44.54 59.63 -60.78
N PHE A 568 -43.88 59.88 -59.64
CA PHE A 568 -43.54 58.90 -58.60
C PHE A 568 -44.32 59.22 -57.32
N SER A 569 -44.79 58.20 -56.60
CA SER A 569 -45.48 58.37 -55.30
C SER A 569 -44.93 57.40 -54.24
N GLN A 570 -44.75 57.90 -53.02
CA GLN A 570 -44.63 57.09 -51.80
C GLN A 570 -45.94 57.18 -51.02
N ASP A 571 -46.24 56.16 -50.22
CA ASP A 571 -47.26 56.23 -49.18
C ASP A 571 -46.85 55.40 -47.95
N THR A 572 -47.47 55.66 -46.80
CA THR A 572 -46.85 55.35 -45.48
C THR A 572 -47.81 54.73 -44.46
N GLU A 573 -47.25 53.83 -43.64
CA GLU A 573 -47.58 53.59 -42.21
C GLU A 573 -48.66 52.59 -41.73
N GLN A 574 -48.41 52.14 -40.48
CA GLN A 574 -49.28 51.56 -39.43
C GLN A 574 -49.67 50.07 -39.40
N GLU A 575 -49.08 49.37 -38.43
CA GLU A 575 -49.67 48.57 -37.31
C GLU A 575 -51.05 47.86 -37.45
N GLN A 576 -51.34 46.71 -36.81
CA GLN A 576 -50.66 45.89 -35.77
C GLN A 576 -50.97 44.37 -36.04
N THR A 577 -50.93 43.34 -35.19
CA THR A 577 -50.86 43.11 -33.71
C THR A 577 -50.04 41.82 -33.42
N ALA A 578 -50.23 41.13 -32.27
CA ALA A 578 -49.47 39.93 -31.86
C ALA A 578 -50.34 38.68 -31.54
N SER A 579 -49.74 37.48 -31.52
CA SER A 579 -50.44 36.18 -31.35
C SER A 579 -50.01 35.33 -30.14
N LYS A 580 -50.92 35.21 -29.15
CA LYS A 580 -51.22 34.09 -28.21
C LYS A 580 -50.12 33.31 -27.44
N LYS A 581 -50.54 32.71 -26.31
CA LYS A 581 -49.70 32.08 -25.28
C LYS A 581 -49.65 30.54 -25.38
N ARG A 582 -48.45 30.00 -25.06
CA ARG A 582 -48.12 28.79 -24.27
C ARG A 582 -49.20 27.73 -23.97
N GLY A 583 -48.82 26.44 -24.06
CA GLY A 583 -49.44 25.38 -23.25
C GLY A 583 -49.09 23.92 -23.58
N PHE A 584 -47.87 23.44 -23.27
CA PHE A 584 -47.65 22.02 -22.90
C PHE A 584 -46.27 21.79 -22.26
N LEU A 585 -46.22 21.36 -21.00
CA LEU A 585 -45.07 20.67 -20.39
C LEU A 585 -45.47 20.09 -19.03
N GLY A 586 -45.14 18.81 -18.80
CA GLY A 586 -45.36 18.13 -17.54
C GLY A 586 -44.53 16.85 -17.45
N LEU A 587 -44.40 16.36 -16.21
CA LEU A 587 -43.62 15.19 -15.75
C LEU A 587 -42.09 15.35 -15.67
N PHE A 588 -41.59 14.80 -14.55
CA PHE A 588 -40.20 14.55 -14.12
C PHE A 588 -39.27 15.77 -13.90
N GLY A 589 -38.66 15.93 -12.72
CA GLY A 589 -38.85 15.14 -11.50
C GLY A 589 -37.99 15.58 -10.31
N ARG A 590 -38.43 15.16 -9.12
CA ARG A 590 -37.58 14.77 -7.97
C ARG A 590 -37.69 13.26 -7.83
#